data_AF-A0A662IBN8-F1
#
_entry.id   AF-A0A662IBN8-F1
#
_cell.length_a   1.000
_cell.length_b   1.000
_cell.length_c   1.000
_cell.angle_alpha   90.00
_cell.angle_beta   90.00
_cell.angle_gamma   90.00
#
_symmetry.space_group_name_H-M   'P 1'
#
loop_
_entity.id
_entity.type
_entity.pdbx_description
1 polymer ?
#
loop_
_entity_poly.entity_id
_entity_poly.type
_entity_poly.pdbx_seq_one_letter_code
_entity_poly.pdbx_strand_id
1 'polypeptide(L)'
;MEESLLKLAEDALKDEGFAASTYHRIAELLGGSLEEKLFKMAWVEERHANFWREFLRRRGVVPKSAVSRVRVVLYVAAAKMLGVGLTLRLLEAGERGAVELYSRILEHGELTEHERRVLEEIVEDELLHEDELMREEPRF
;
A
#
# COMPACT_ATOMS: atom_id res chain seq x y z
N MET A 1 -10.15 21.55 7.36
CA MET A 1 -11.42 20.85 7.10
C MET A 1 -11.13 19.40 7.37
N GLU A 2 -11.86 18.79 8.29
CA GLU A 2 -11.69 17.38 8.62
C GLU A 2 -12.14 16.55 7.41
N GLU A 3 -11.21 15.85 6.78
CA GLU A 3 -11.54 14.93 5.69
C GLU A 3 -12.37 13.78 6.28
N SER A 4 -13.49 13.41 5.64
CA SER A 4 -14.32 12.36 6.22
C SER A 4 -13.56 11.04 6.26
N LEU A 5 -13.70 10.28 7.34
CA LEU A 5 -13.09 8.94 7.49
C LEU A 5 -13.34 8.04 6.28
N LEU A 6 -14.50 8.17 5.63
CA LEU A 6 -14.85 7.44 4.41
C LEU A 6 -14.01 7.88 3.21
N LYS A 7 -13.71 9.17 3.08
CA LYS A 7 -12.85 9.70 2.02
C LYS A 7 -11.42 9.17 2.19
N LEU A 8 -10.91 9.17 3.43
CA LEU A 8 -9.61 8.60 3.76
C LEU A 8 -9.55 7.10 3.42
N ALA A 9 -10.56 6.34 3.81
CA ALA A 9 -10.65 4.91 3.48
C ALA A 9 -10.75 4.64 1.96
N GLU A 10 -11.42 5.51 1.19
CA GLU A 10 -11.46 5.41 -0.27
C GLU A 10 -10.11 5.68 -0.93
N ASP A 11 -9.33 6.60 -0.38
CA ASP A 11 -8.02 6.94 -0.93
C ASP A 11 -6.99 5.89 -0.53
N ALA A 12 -7.00 5.42 0.73
CA ALA A 12 -6.26 4.25 1.19
C ALA A 12 -6.51 3.03 0.28
N LEU A 13 -7.77 2.66 0.03
CA LEU A 13 -8.12 1.56 -0.88
C LEU A 13 -7.50 1.71 -2.29
N LYS A 14 -7.37 2.93 -2.81
CA LYS A 14 -6.79 3.16 -4.14
C LYS A 14 -5.27 3.05 -4.10
N ASP A 15 -4.65 3.55 -3.05
CA ASP A 15 -3.20 3.54 -2.92
C ASP A 15 -2.69 2.12 -2.63
N GLU A 16 -3.28 1.36 -1.70
CA GLU A 16 -2.92 -0.06 -1.47
C GLU A 16 -3.15 -0.90 -2.74
N GLY A 17 -4.28 -0.66 -3.43
CA GLY A 17 -4.58 -1.36 -4.68
C GLY A 17 -3.58 -1.02 -5.79
N PHE A 18 -3.06 0.21 -5.81
CA PHE A 18 -2.01 0.64 -6.72
C PHE A 18 -0.65 0.03 -6.37
N ALA A 19 -0.29 0.01 -5.09
CA ALA A 19 0.92 -0.62 -4.56
C ALA A 19 0.94 -2.12 -4.91
N ALA A 20 -0.12 -2.85 -4.54
CA ALA A 20 -0.29 -4.27 -4.85
C ALA A 20 -0.09 -4.57 -6.33
N SER A 21 -0.77 -3.79 -7.18
CA SER A 21 -0.69 -3.96 -8.64
C SER A 21 0.71 -3.64 -9.18
N THR A 22 1.40 -2.66 -8.60
CA THR A 22 2.72 -2.22 -9.05
C THR A 22 3.80 -3.22 -8.65
N TYR A 23 3.82 -3.66 -7.39
CA TYR A 23 4.73 -4.70 -6.92
C TYR A 23 4.58 -5.98 -7.75
N HIS A 24 3.34 -6.43 -7.97
CA HIS A 24 3.06 -7.63 -8.77
C HIS A 24 3.61 -7.50 -10.19
N ARG A 25 3.36 -6.37 -10.86
CA ARG A 25 3.83 -6.13 -12.24
C ARG A 25 5.33 -6.02 -12.35
N ILE A 26 6.00 -5.44 -11.34
CA ILE A 26 7.46 -5.39 -11.32
C ILE A 26 8.02 -6.80 -11.05
N ALA A 27 7.41 -7.59 -10.16
CA ALA A 27 7.79 -8.97 -9.88
C ALA A 27 7.77 -9.84 -11.15
N GLU A 28 6.70 -9.76 -11.96
CA GLU A 28 6.56 -10.47 -13.25
C GLU A 28 7.70 -10.18 -14.25
N LEU A 29 8.45 -9.08 -14.06
CA LEU A 29 9.54 -8.67 -14.94
C LEU A 29 10.92 -9.08 -14.43
N LEU A 30 10.99 -9.55 -13.19
CA LEU A 30 12.22 -9.92 -12.50
C LEU A 30 12.29 -11.43 -12.31
N GLY A 31 13.44 -11.92 -11.86
CA GLY A 31 13.65 -13.31 -11.52
C GLY A 31 14.41 -13.46 -10.22
N GLY A 32 14.27 -14.61 -9.56
CA GLY A 32 15.04 -14.97 -8.37
C GLY A 32 14.52 -14.34 -7.08
N SER A 33 15.40 -14.07 -6.11
CA SER A 33 14.97 -13.67 -4.76
C SER A 33 14.21 -12.34 -4.68
N LEU A 34 14.43 -11.45 -5.64
CA LEU A 34 13.73 -10.15 -5.70
C LEU A 34 12.29 -10.29 -6.22
N GLU A 35 12.05 -11.23 -7.12
CA GLU A 35 10.70 -11.58 -7.59
C GLU A 35 9.84 -12.09 -6.43
N GLU A 36 10.35 -13.06 -5.66
CA GLU A 36 9.65 -13.63 -4.50
C GLU A 36 9.31 -12.56 -3.46
N LYS A 37 10.25 -11.65 -3.19
CA LYS A 37 10.05 -10.54 -2.26
C LYS A 37 8.94 -9.61 -2.75
N LEU A 38 8.95 -9.20 -4.02
CA LEU A 38 7.93 -8.30 -4.56
C LEU A 38 6.55 -8.95 -4.64
N PHE A 39 6.46 -10.26 -4.90
CA PHE A 39 5.18 -10.97 -4.78
C PHE A 39 4.66 -10.99 -3.35
N LYS A 40 5.55 -11.15 -2.36
CA LYS A 40 5.17 -11.06 -0.95
C LYS A 40 4.64 -9.65 -0.62
N MET A 41 5.31 -8.59 -1.05
CA MET A 41 4.85 -7.21 -0.87
C MET A 41 3.47 -7.02 -1.52
N ALA A 42 3.31 -7.45 -2.77
CA ALA A 42 2.02 -7.35 -3.48
C ALA A 42 0.86 -8.02 -2.73
N TRP A 43 1.12 -9.15 -2.07
CA TRP A 43 0.13 -9.86 -1.26
C TRP A 43 -0.23 -9.12 0.02
N VAL A 44 0.74 -8.49 0.69
CA VAL A 44 0.52 -7.64 1.88
C VAL A 44 -0.38 -6.46 1.51
N GLU A 45 -0.03 -5.72 0.46
CA GLU A 45 -0.83 -4.60 -0.06
C GLU A 45 -2.25 -5.01 -0.46
N GLU A 46 -2.41 -6.20 -1.05
CA GLU A 46 -3.74 -6.72 -1.39
C GLU A 46 -4.58 -6.99 -0.13
N ARG A 47 -3.98 -7.44 0.97
CA ARG A 47 -4.68 -7.58 2.27
C ARG A 47 -5.11 -6.23 2.82
N HIS A 48 -4.25 -5.21 2.74
CA HIS A 48 -4.57 -3.86 3.19
C HIS A 48 -5.71 -3.26 2.35
N ALA A 49 -5.64 -3.39 1.02
CA ALA A 49 -6.72 -3.00 0.12
C ALA A 49 -8.03 -3.73 0.45
N ASN A 50 -7.97 -5.02 0.78
CA ASN A 50 -9.14 -5.80 1.20
C ASN A 50 -9.75 -5.28 2.50
N PHE A 51 -8.94 -4.90 3.48
CA PHE A 51 -9.39 -4.27 4.72
C PHE A 51 -10.19 -3.00 4.43
N TRP A 52 -9.64 -2.05 3.67
CA TRP A 52 -10.33 -0.80 3.35
C TRP A 52 -11.61 -1.01 2.53
N ARG A 53 -11.61 -2.01 1.64
CA ARG A 53 -12.81 -2.38 0.88
C ARG A 53 -13.93 -2.85 1.80
N GLU A 54 -13.62 -3.68 2.78
CA GLU A 54 -14.58 -4.20 3.74
C GLU A 54 -15.03 -3.12 4.73
N PHE A 55 -14.10 -2.28 5.19
CA PHE A 55 -14.35 -1.13 6.04
C PHE A 55 -15.41 -0.19 5.45
N LEU A 56 -15.30 0.11 4.15
CA LEU A 56 -16.26 0.93 3.39
C LEU A 56 -17.62 0.22 3.24
N ARG A 57 -17.63 -1.08 2.90
CA ARG A 57 -18.85 -1.87 2.73
C ARG A 57 -19.69 -1.93 4.01
N ARG A 58 -19.04 -2.12 5.16
CA ARG A 58 -19.71 -2.15 6.48
C ARG A 58 -20.39 -0.83 6.83
N ARG A 59 -19.89 0.27 6.27
CA ARG A 59 -20.44 1.62 6.40
C ARG A 59 -21.42 1.97 5.28
N GLY A 60 -21.85 1.00 4.48
CA GLY A 60 -22.84 1.17 3.41
C GLY A 60 -22.31 1.85 2.14
N VAL A 61 -20.99 2.00 2.00
CA VAL A 61 -20.37 2.63 0.82
C VAL A 61 -20.02 1.57 -0.21
N VAL A 62 -20.35 1.83 -1.48
CA VAL A 62 -19.90 1.00 -2.61
C VAL A 62 -18.46 1.38 -2.96
N PRO A 63 -17.46 0.51 -2.71
CA PRO A 63 -16.07 0.89 -2.86
C PRO A 63 -15.71 1.13 -4.33
N LYS A 64 -15.13 2.29 -4.64
CA LYS A 64 -14.61 2.61 -5.96
C LYS A 64 -13.14 2.17 -6.05
N SER A 65 -12.86 0.88 -6.23
CA SER A 65 -11.50 0.33 -6.27
C SER A 65 -10.83 0.43 -7.65
N ALA A 66 -10.96 1.57 -8.34
CA ALA A 66 -10.36 1.73 -9.66
C ALA A 66 -8.86 2.00 -9.53
N VAL A 67 -8.04 0.94 -9.55
CA VAL A 67 -6.59 1.07 -9.66
C VAL A 67 -6.25 1.81 -10.95
N SER A 68 -5.43 2.86 -10.83
CA SER A 68 -5.00 3.62 -12.00
C SER A 68 -4.00 2.83 -12.83
N ARG A 69 -4.49 2.18 -13.89
CA ARG A 69 -3.65 1.43 -14.84
C ARG A 69 -2.53 2.29 -15.43
N VAL A 70 -2.79 3.59 -15.63
CA VAL A 70 -1.79 4.53 -16.13
C VAL A 70 -0.66 4.72 -15.11
N ARG A 71 -0.98 4.93 -13.82
CA ARG A 71 0.04 5.01 -12.76
C ARG A 71 0.89 3.75 -12.71
N VAL A 72 0.26 2.56 -12.76
CA VAL A 72 0.96 1.27 -12.74
C VAL A 72 1.94 1.16 -13.91
N VAL A 73 1.48 1.46 -15.13
CA VAL A 73 2.34 1.41 -16.33
C VAL A 73 3.52 2.37 -16.23
N LEU A 74 3.31 3.57 -15.70
CA LEU A 74 4.39 4.55 -15.51
C LEU A 74 5.45 4.06 -14.51
N TYR A 75 5.04 3.46 -13.39
CA TYR A 75 5.98 2.90 -12.41
C TYR A 75 6.71 1.69 -12.95
N VAL A 76 6.03 0.81 -13.70
CA VAL A 76 6.68 -0.32 -14.38
C VAL A 76 7.71 0.18 -15.41
N ALA A 77 7.40 1.24 -16.14
CA ALA A 77 8.36 1.87 -17.06
C ALA A 77 9.55 2.50 -16.29
N ALA A 78 9.29 3.17 -15.17
CA ALA A 78 10.33 3.71 -14.30
C ALA A 78 11.26 2.61 -13.77
N ALA A 79 10.72 1.45 -13.36
CA ALA A 79 11.51 0.31 -12.91
C ALA A 79 12.49 -0.19 -13.99
N LYS A 80 12.06 -0.18 -15.26
CA LYS A 80 12.90 -0.55 -16.40
C LYS A 80 13.95 0.51 -16.76
N MET A 81 13.62 1.79 -16.62
CA MET A 81 14.49 2.90 -17.05
C MET A 81 15.47 3.36 -15.97
N LEU A 82 15.01 3.45 -14.73
CA LEU A 82 15.72 4.01 -13.59
C LEU A 82 16.24 2.95 -12.62
N GLY A 83 15.80 1.70 -12.81
CA GLY A 83 16.06 0.59 -11.90
C GLY A 83 14.94 0.38 -10.88
N VAL A 84 14.87 -0.87 -10.40
CA VAL A 84 13.86 -1.32 -9.45
C VAL A 84 14.02 -0.58 -8.12
N GLY A 85 15.23 -0.50 -7.57
CA GLY A 85 15.49 0.13 -6.27
C GLY A 85 14.96 1.56 -6.16
N LEU A 86 15.25 2.43 -7.14
CA LEU A 86 14.74 3.81 -7.13
C LEU A 86 13.21 3.86 -7.28
N THR A 87 12.64 2.95 -8.06
CA THR A 87 11.18 2.89 -8.25
C THR A 87 10.46 2.45 -6.98
N LEU A 88 11.00 1.47 -6.26
CA LEU A 88 10.46 1.06 -4.96
C LEU A 88 10.53 2.21 -3.95
N ARG A 89 11.65 2.94 -3.89
CA ARG A 89 11.76 4.13 -3.03
C ARG A 89 10.69 5.19 -3.31
N LEU A 90 10.34 5.40 -4.58
CA LEU A 90 9.28 6.35 -4.97
C LEU A 90 7.88 5.84 -4.64
N LEU A 91 7.67 4.52 -4.63
CA LEU A 91 6.40 3.90 -4.26
C LEU A 91 6.18 4.03 -2.75
N GLU A 92 7.17 3.59 -1.98
CA GLU A 92 7.22 3.56 -0.51
C GLU A 92 7.20 4.97 0.12
N ALA A 93 7.76 5.97 -0.57
CA ALA A 93 7.62 7.37 -0.15
C ALA A 93 6.16 7.85 -0.21
N GLY A 94 5.33 7.27 -1.08
CA GLY A 94 3.89 7.50 -1.12
C GLY A 94 3.17 6.82 0.05
N GLU A 95 3.62 5.63 0.45
CA GLU A 95 3.06 4.81 1.53
C GLU A 95 3.42 5.35 2.93
N ARG A 96 4.54 6.07 3.11
CA ARG A 96 4.85 6.74 4.40
C ARG A 96 3.76 7.68 4.90
N GLY A 97 3.00 8.31 4.01
CA GLY A 97 1.86 9.13 4.39
C GLY A 97 0.71 8.32 5.01
N ALA A 98 0.63 7.03 4.70
CA ALA A 98 -0.37 6.09 5.19
C ALA A 98 -0.18 5.80 6.68
N VAL A 99 1.05 5.62 7.17
CA VAL A 99 1.33 5.41 8.61
C VAL A 99 0.73 6.52 9.46
N GLU A 100 1.05 7.79 9.14
CA GLU A 100 0.52 8.94 9.88
C GLU A 100 -1.01 9.01 9.80
N LEU A 101 -1.58 8.72 8.62
CA LEU A 101 -3.02 8.72 8.42
C LEU A 101 -3.70 7.62 9.24
N TYR A 102 -3.17 6.42 9.22
CA TYR A 102 -3.74 5.24 9.88
C TYR A 102 -3.61 5.35 11.39
N SER A 103 -2.49 5.88 11.90
CA SER A 103 -2.37 6.21 13.33
C SER A 103 -3.42 7.21 13.78
N ARG A 104 -3.71 8.26 12.99
CA ARG A 104 -4.81 9.19 13.31
C ARG A 104 -6.17 8.50 13.30
N ILE A 105 -6.41 7.58 12.38
CA ILE A 105 -7.66 6.79 12.33
C ILE A 105 -7.75 5.85 13.55
N LEU A 106 -6.64 5.27 14.02
CA LEU A 106 -6.62 4.48 15.26
C LEU A 106 -6.98 5.35 16.48
N GLU A 107 -6.46 6.57 16.57
CA GLU A 107 -6.69 7.46 17.71
C GLU A 107 -8.09 8.07 17.74
N HIS A 108 -8.62 8.45 16.58
CA HIS A 108 -9.83 9.29 16.48
C HIS A 108 -10.97 8.67 15.66
N GLY A 109 -10.72 7.61 14.90
CA GLY A 109 -11.69 6.98 14.04
C GLY A 109 -12.70 6.12 14.80
N GLU A 110 -13.93 6.10 14.31
CA GLU A 110 -14.95 5.15 14.76
C GLU A 110 -14.65 3.76 14.19
N LEU A 111 -13.91 2.96 14.97
CA LEU A 111 -13.48 1.61 14.63
C LEU A 111 -14.13 0.59 15.57
N THR A 112 -14.49 -0.57 15.03
CA THR A 112 -14.73 -1.75 15.86
C THR A 112 -13.42 -2.29 16.42
N GLU A 113 -13.48 -3.06 17.51
CA GLU A 113 -12.31 -3.75 18.08
C GLU A 113 -11.54 -4.61 17.06
N HIS A 114 -12.25 -5.22 16.12
CA HIS A 114 -11.60 -5.99 15.05
C HIS A 114 -10.91 -5.08 14.04
N GLU A 115 -11.57 -3.99 13.61
CA GLU A 115 -10.98 -3.03 12.68
C GLU A 115 -9.74 -2.35 13.26
N ARG A 116 -9.77 -2.02 14.56
CA ARG A 116 -8.63 -1.48 15.29
C ARG A 116 -7.43 -2.43 15.24
N ARG A 117 -7.61 -3.70 15.61
CA ARG A 117 -6.52 -4.68 15.57
C ARG A 117 -5.95 -4.88 14.18
N VAL A 118 -6.80 -4.99 13.16
CA VAL A 118 -6.32 -5.16 11.78
C VAL A 118 -5.60 -3.90 11.31
N LEU A 119 -6.05 -2.71 11.68
CA LEU A 119 -5.38 -1.47 11.32
C LEU A 119 -4.04 -1.29 12.05
N GLU A 120 -3.91 -1.79 13.29
CA GLU A 120 -2.62 -1.89 13.99
C GLU A 120 -1.66 -2.82 13.23
N GLU A 121 -2.11 -3.99 12.78
CA GLU A 121 -1.31 -4.90 11.93
C GLU A 121 -0.88 -4.23 10.62
N ILE A 122 -1.78 -3.46 9.96
CA ILE A 122 -1.44 -2.71 8.76
C ILE A 122 -0.34 -1.68 9.05
N VAL A 123 -0.47 -0.90 10.11
CA VAL A 123 0.55 0.09 10.50
C VAL A 123 1.90 -0.58 10.78
N GLU A 124 1.90 -1.76 11.43
CA GLU A 124 3.11 -2.54 11.64
C GLU A 124 3.74 -3.01 10.32
N ASP A 125 2.94 -3.52 9.38
CA ASP A 125 3.40 -3.91 8.04
C ASP A 125 4.06 -2.72 7.31
N GLU A 126 3.43 -1.54 7.32
CA GLU A 126 3.97 -0.31 6.70
C GLU A 126 5.31 0.14 7.30
N LEU A 127 5.45 0.04 8.63
CA LEU A 127 6.71 0.37 9.30
C LEU A 127 7.83 -0.63 8.96
N LEU A 128 7.48 -1.91 8.74
CA LEU A 128 8.42 -2.93 8.30
C LEU A 128 8.86 -2.71 6.85
N HIS A 129 7.97 -2.27 5.96
CA HIS A 129 8.32 -1.91 4.59
C HIS A 129 9.40 -0.82 4.56
N GLU A 130 9.27 0.22 5.41
CA GLU A 130 10.27 1.29 5.53
C GLU A 130 11.64 0.77 6.03
N ASP A 131 11.66 -0.06 7.07
CA ASP A 131 12.91 -0.63 7.61
C ASP A 131 13.59 -1.58 6.61
N GLU A 132 12.81 -2.39 5.87
CA GLU A 132 13.35 -3.25 4.82
C GLU A 132 13.98 -2.44 3.66
N LEU A 133 13.35 -1.33 3.27
CA LEU A 133 13.89 -0.42 2.26
C LEU A 133 15.22 0.21 2.71
N MET A 134 15.32 0.63 3.98
CA MET A 134 16.56 1.19 4.55
C MET A 134 17.69 0.17 4.58
N ARG A 135 17.40 -1.10 4.89
CA ARG A 135 18.41 -2.16 4.98
C ARG A 135 18.95 -2.61 3.64
N GLU A 136 18.15 -2.53 2.59
CA GLU A 136 18.56 -2.91 1.24
C GLU A 136 19.20 -1.73 0.47
N GLU A 137 19.31 -0.53 1.06
CA GLU A 137 20.00 0.64 0.47
C GLU A 137 21.40 0.36 -0.11
N PRO A 138 22.27 -0.48 0.50
CA PRO A 138 23.59 -0.77 -0.05
C PRO A 138 23.60 -1.93 -1.07
N ARG A 139 22.45 -2.58 -1.34
CA ARG A 139 22.34 -3.75 -2.24
C ARG A 139 21.61 -3.45 -3.56
N PHE A 140 21.07 -2.25 -3.72
CA PHE A 140 20.41 -1.77 -4.94
C PHE A 140 21.26 -0.75 -5.72
#